data_AF-A0A931WNI7-F1
#
_entry.id   AF-A0A931WNI7-F1
#
_cell.length_a   1.000
_cell.length_b   1.000
_cell.length_c   1.000
_cell.angle_alpha   90.00
_cell.angle_beta   90.00
_cell.angle_gamma   90.00
#
_symmetry.space_group_name_H-M   'P 1'
#
loop_
_entity.id
_entity.type
_entity.pdbx_description
1 polymer ?
#
loop_
_entity_poly.entity_id
_entity_poly.type
_entity_poly.pdbx_seq_one_letter_code
_entity_poly.pdbx_strand_id
1 'polypeptide(L)'
;MSATFIHLSGSKRGRVQALAEELIKVGTAEDCNLRFDFQSDAVVAPQHAEIHFENCEYILSDKGKGTFVNNHMVPEIILQDGDIIEFGAGGPKVRFRIRPEERPCKPFRDICADCLDRTILASANRLLAFPSFLRAMLREVYREASWKVRVLFFSVFFLMVGSILGSPLLLYKSYLDRLHYERSLLRLSREMQSDRLSQTDLERTLLEAQQQFSQYRTETGTALARLREERERLETQLKESSTVLERRDKAIEEIESRLSAAATKIRDLEREQGAGERVIQQYIGGVAFVESAYALEDKTGRRVRFLGIDSSGEPLRDVTGGARVSVEGQGPVVQVRSSGTGFLVRTGEIVTNRHVAEPWWEDKAVKPFVDSGFRPVTVLFRAFFPGIPEPFPLRLHRVSGTADVALLRFDQKGAKLPVLKLDTRPTSAVVGRPIILIGYPVGIQALLARVDPTTLKKVFETQGNRVEEITTELSRRGLIRPLTTWGHLSEVQSHQVTYDALTTSGGSGSPIFNTQGGVIGINQAMLESFAGSNFGIPSRLVVELMGQK
;
A
#
# COMPACT_ATOMS: atom_id res chain seq x y z
N MET A 1 16.25 33.39 -11.31
CA MET A 1 15.51 32.28 -10.69
C MET A 1 16.42 31.08 -10.70
N SER A 2 16.72 30.49 -9.55
CA SER A 2 17.70 29.40 -9.46
C SER A 2 17.04 28.06 -9.09
N ALA A 3 17.13 27.09 -10.00
CA ALA A 3 16.83 25.68 -9.73
C ALA A 3 18.05 25.03 -9.05
N THR A 4 17.83 24.35 -7.93
CA THR A 4 18.89 23.64 -7.19
C THR A 4 18.75 22.14 -7.38
N PHE A 5 19.82 21.50 -7.83
CA PHE A 5 19.93 20.07 -8.08
C PHE A 5 20.88 19.45 -7.05
N ILE A 6 20.34 18.56 -6.22
CA ILE A 6 21.11 17.82 -5.20
C ILE A 6 21.34 16.41 -5.72
N HIS A 7 22.59 16.06 -6.04
CA HIS A 7 22.94 14.75 -6.59
C HIS A 7 22.91 13.68 -5.49
N LEU A 8 21.96 12.74 -5.57
CA LEU A 8 21.78 11.66 -4.59
C LEU A 8 22.60 10.40 -4.94
N SER A 9 22.85 10.16 -6.23
CA SER A 9 23.68 9.06 -6.75
C SER A 9 24.39 9.46 -8.06
N GLY A 10 25.21 8.55 -8.61
CA GLY A 10 25.99 8.76 -9.84
C GLY A 10 27.36 9.41 -9.62
N SER A 11 28.02 9.80 -10.71
CA SER A 11 29.37 10.41 -10.72
C SER A 11 29.53 11.65 -9.83
N LYS A 12 28.44 12.39 -9.60
CA LYS A 12 28.41 13.64 -8.83
C LYS A 12 27.76 13.50 -7.46
N ARG A 13 27.60 12.28 -6.93
CA ARG A 13 26.93 12.02 -5.63
C ARG A 13 27.42 12.96 -4.53
N GLY A 14 26.47 13.61 -3.84
CA GLY A 14 26.73 14.54 -2.73
C GLY A 14 26.96 15.99 -3.15
N ARG A 15 27.11 16.28 -4.45
CA ARG A 15 27.25 17.65 -4.96
C ARG A 15 25.90 18.35 -5.04
N VAL A 16 25.91 19.66 -4.85
CA VAL A 16 24.77 20.55 -5.08
C VAL A 16 25.13 21.51 -6.21
N GLN A 17 24.27 21.63 -7.21
CA GLN A 17 24.45 22.53 -8.34
C GLN A 17 23.21 23.43 -8.47
N ALA A 18 23.43 24.75 -8.45
CA ALA A 18 22.38 25.73 -8.69
C ALA A 18 22.52 26.26 -10.13
N LEU A 19 21.45 26.17 -10.90
CA LEU A 19 21.38 26.62 -12.29
C LEU A 19 20.25 27.64 -12.42
N ALA A 20 20.53 28.76 -13.08
CA ALA A 20 19.59 29.88 -13.21
C ALA A 20 19.18 30.16 -14.67
N GLU A 21 19.39 29.19 -15.54
CA GLU A 21 19.10 29.27 -16.97
C GLU A 21 17.63 28.96 -17.25
N GLU A 22 17.07 29.56 -18.31
CA GLU A 22 15.70 29.27 -18.77
C GLU A 22 15.57 27.87 -19.38
N LEU A 23 16.66 27.38 -19.98
CA LEU A 23 16.78 26.04 -20.53
C LEU A 23 18.00 25.35 -19.92
N ILE A 24 17.75 24.28 -19.18
CA ILE A 24 18.77 23.44 -18.54
C ILE A 24 18.85 22.12 -19.31
N LYS A 25 19.95 21.92 -20.03
CA LYS A 25 20.24 20.66 -20.72
C LYS A 25 20.90 19.65 -19.78
N VAL A 26 20.44 18.41 -19.82
CA VAL A 26 20.93 17.31 -18.99
C VAL A 26 21.50 16.20 -19.88
N GLY A 27 22.72 15.75 -19.59
CA GLY A 27 23.36 14.70 -20.37
C GLY A 27 24.85 14.52 -20.09
N THR A 28 25.53 13.75 -20.92
CA THR A 28 26.98 13.53 -20.85
C THR A 28 27.78 14.42 -21.80
N ALA A 29 27.12 15.11 -22.74
CA ALA A 29 27.75 16.03 -23.68
C ALA A 29 28.29 17.30 -23.00
N GLU A 30 29.21 17.99 -23.68
CA GLU A 30 29.88 19.18 -23.14
C GLU A 30 28.97 20.42 -23.08
N ASP A 31 27.93 20.46 -23.92
CA ASP A 31 26.95 21.55 -23.97
C ASP A 31 25.83 21.42 -22.93
N CYS A 32 25.88 20.39 -22.07
CA CYS A 32 24.89 20.16 -21.02
C CYS A 32 25.23 20.91 -19.73
N ASN A 33 24.25 21.66 -19.20
CA ASN A 33 24.38 22.40 -17.95
C ASN A 33 24.46 21.45 -16.74
N LEU A 34 23.60 20.42 -16.73
CA LEU A 34 23.63 19.33 -15.74
C LEU A 34 24.37 18.12 -16.35
N ARG A 35 25.70 18.23 -16.39
CA ARG A 35 26.58 17.23 -17.01
C ARG A 35 26.87 16.03 -16.10
N PHE A 36 26.78 14.82 -16.62
CA PHE A 36 27.21 13.57 -15.97
C PHE A 36 28.46 13.00 -16.64
N ASP A 37 29.21 12.15 -15.92
CA ASP A 37 30.40 11.49 -16.46
C ASP A 37 30.01 10.28 -17.32
N PHE A 38 30.48 10.20 -18.57
CA PHE A 38 30.11 9.14 -19.49
C PHE A 38 30.62 7.75 -19.07
N GLN A 39 31.78 7.67 -18.41
CA GLN A 39 32.37 6.38 -17.99
C GLN A 39 31.63 5.81 -16.78
N SER A 40 31.24 6.68 -15.84
CA SER A 40 30.59 6.30 -14.59
C SER A 40 29.07 6.18 -14.70
N ASP A 41 28.44 7.02 -15.53
CA ASP A 41 26.99 7.11 -15.71
C ASP A 41 26.59 6.72 -17.16
N ALA A 42 27.03 5.54 -17.62
CA ALA A 42 26.88 5.08 -19.01
C ALA A 42 25.43 4.99 -19.53
N VAL A 43 24.44 4.97 -18.61
CA VAL A 43 23.01 4.97 -18.94
C VAL A 43 22.50 6.35 -19.37
N VAL A 44 23.22 7.42 -19.04
CA VAL A 44 22.87 8.80 -19.39
C VAL A 44 23.31 9.09 -20.83
N ALA A 45 22.40 9.61 -21.63
CA ALA A 45 22.67 9.93 -23.03
C ALA A 45 23.47 11.24 -23.17
N PRO A 46 24.15 11.48 -24.30
CA PRO A 46 24.81 12.75 -24.58
C PRO A 46 23.87 13.95 -24.36
N GLN A 47 22.65 13.86 -24.87
CA GLN A 47 21.53 14.74 -24.54
C GLN A 47 20.39 13.85 -24.06
N HIS A 48 20.15 13.82 -22.75
CA HIS A 48 19.22 12.88 -22.12
C HIS A 48 17.87 13.52 -21.83
N ALA A 49 17.87 14.72 -21.24
CA ALA A 49 16.66 15.46 -20.91
C ALA A 49 16.89 16.96 -20.97
N GLU A 50 15.82 17.72 -21.08
CA GLU A 50 15.82 19.18 -21.01
C GLU A 50 14.82 19.64 -19.96
N ILE A 51 15.19 20.64 -19.17
CA ILE A 51 14.29 21.31 -18.24
C ILE A 51 14.10 22.74 -18.73
N HIS A 52 12.88 23.05 -19.14
CA HIS A 52 12.46 24.37 -19.62
C HIS A 52 11.71 25.08 -18.50
N PHE A 53 12.01 26.35 -18.26
CA PHE A 53 11.21 27.18 -17.37
C PHE A 53 10.22 28.00 -18.19
N GLU A 54 8.94 27.59 -18.19
CA GLU A 54 7.88 28.27 -18.92
C GLU A 54 6.66 28.48 -18.02
N ASN A 55 5.97 29.62 -18.18
CA ASN A 55 4.72 29.93 -17.45
C ASN A 55 4.78 29.78 -15.91
N CYS A 56 5.93 30.09 -15.31
CA CYS A 56 6.18 29.99 -13.86
C CYS A 56 6.31 28.54 -13.35
N GLU A 57 6.53 27.58 -14.25
CA GLU A 57 6.70 26.16 -13.96
C GLU A 57 7.97 25.62 -14.63
N TYR A 58 8.62 24.64 -13.99
CA TYR A 58 9.75 23.92 -14.58
C TYR A 58 9.22 22.66 -15.26
N ILE A 59 9.38 22.54 -16.57
CA ILE A 59 8.92 21.42 -17.38
C ILE A 59 10.13 20.58 -17.78
N LEU A 60 10.19 19.35 -17.30
CA LEU A 60 11.18 18.36 -17.70
C LEU A 60 10.66 17.59 -18.91
N SER A 61 11.47 17.46 -19.96
CA SER A 61 11.18 16.70 -21.18
C SER A 61 12.30 15.70 -21.47
N ASP A 62 11.94 14.44 -21.70
CA ASP A 62 12.87 13.34 -22.05
C ASP A 62 13.23 13.39 -23.54
N LYS A 63 14.50 13.14 -23.88
CA LYS A 63 14.99 13.07 -25.27
C LYS A 63 15.16 11.65 -25.80
N GLY A 64 14.53 10.65 -25.19
CA GLY A 64 14.35 9.32 -25.77
C GLY A 64 15.18 8.20 -25.13
N LYS A 65 15.75 8.40 -23.92
CA LYS A 65 16.45 7.34 -23.17
C LYS A 65 15.79 6.98 -21.84
N GLY A 66 14.65 7.59 -21.54
CA GLY A 66 13.84 7.25 -20.38
C GLY A 66 14.28 7.98 -19.12
N THR A 67 13.58 9.08 -18.82
CA THR A 67 13.71 9.82 -17.58
C THR A 67 12.59 9.45 -16.62
N PHE A 68 12.93 9.26 -15.35
CA PHE A 68 11.99 8.87 -14.30
C PHE A 68 11.88 10.00 -13.27
N VAL A 69 10.66 10.37 -12.89
CA VAL A 69 10.40 11.30 -11.79
C VAL A 69 9.61 10.57 -10.72
N ASN A 70 10.12 10.56 -9.48
CA ASN A 70 9.56 9.83 -8.34
C ASN A 70 9.24 8.36 -8.70
N ASN A 71 10.18 7.67 -9.34
CA ASN A 71 10.10 6.29 -9.84
C ASN A 71 9.11 6.03 -11.00
N HIS A 72 8.57 7.06 -11.65
CA HIS A 72 7.69 6.91 -12.81
C HIS A 72 8.35 7.43 -14.08
N MET A 73 8.38 6.63 -15.15
CA MET A 73 8.92 7.06 -16.44
C MET A 73 7.99 8.09 -17.07
N VAL A 74 8.52 9.25 -17.43
CA VAL A 74 7.73 10.37 -17.94
C VAL A 74 8.36 10.95 -19.21
N PRO A 75 7.59 11.12 -20.31
CA PRO A 75 8.09 11.80 -21.50
C PRO A 75 8.20 13.31 -21.28
N GLU A 76 7.26 13.88 -20.51
CA GLU A 76 7.23 15.29 -20.12
C GLU A 76 6.48 15.45 -18.80
N ILE A 77 6.97 16.28 -17.87
CA ILE A 77 6.31 16.56 -16.58
C ILE A 77 6.67 17.94 -16.03
N ILE A 78 5.74 18.56 -15.30
CA ILE A 78 5.99 19.74 -14.48
C ILE A 78 6.63 19.32 -13.16
N LEU A 79 7.86 19.77 -12.91
CA LEU A 79 8.63 19.48 -11.70
C LEU A 79 8.12 20.26 -10.49
N GLN A 80 7.95 19.55 -9.38
CA GLN A 80 7.61 20.09 -8.06
C GLN A 80 8.83 20.15 -7.14
N ASP A 81 8.81 21.08 -6.18
CA ASP A 81 9.87 21.17 -5.19
C ASP A 81 9.99 19.86 -4.38
N GLY A 82 11.18 19.26 -4.39
CA GLY A 82 11.46 18.01 -3.70
C GLY A 82 11.45 16.75 -4.56
N ASP A 83 11.04 16.86 -5.83
CA ASP A 83 10.99 15.73 -6.76
C ASP A 83 12.36 15.07 -6.95
N ILE A 84 12.34 13.74 -7.11
CA ILE A 84 13.53 12.94 -7.39
C ILE A 84 13.50 12.53 -8.86
N ILE A 85 14.48 13.03 -9.61
CA ILE A 85 14.67 12.74 -11.03
C ILE A 85 15.76 11.68 -11.17
N GLU A 86 15.50 10.63 -11.93
CA GLU A 86 16.43 9.56 -12.27
C GLU A 86 16.60 9.51 -13.79
N PHE A 87 17.85 9.59 -14.25
CA PHE A 87 18.19 9.66 -15.68
C PHE A 87 18.63 8.29 -16.19
N GLY A 88 17.75 7.59 -16.90
CA GLY A 88 17.93 6.19 -17.30
C GLY A 88 17.63 5.21 -16.16
N ALA A 89 17.13 4.03 -16.50
CA ALA A 89 16.78 3.00 -15.51
C ALA A 89 18.01 2.54 -14.72
N GLY A 90 18.01 2.73 -13.40
CA GLY A 90 19.16 2.46 -12.54
C GLY A 90 20.27 3.51 -12.60
N GLY A 91 19.99 4.68 -13.19
CA GLY A 91 20.95 5.75 -13.40
C GLY A 91 21.12 6.74 -12.24
N PRO A 92 21.83 7.85 -12.47
CA PRO A 92 22.04 8.88 -11.46
C PRO A 92 20.72 9.54 -11.06
N LYS A 93 20.54 9.70 -9.74
CA LYS A 93 19.37 10.32 -9.13
C LYS A 93 19.72 11.70 -8.60
N VAL A 94 18.83 12.65 -8.84
CA VAL A 94 18.97 14.05 -8.44
C VAL A 94 17.67 14.51 -7.80
N ARG A 95 17.76 15.22 -6.67
CA ARG A 95 16.61 15.90 -6.08
C ARG A 95 16.54 17.34 -6.58
N PHE A 96 15.39 17.71 -7.10
CA PHE A 96 15.07 19.04 -7.56
C PHE A 96 14.53 19.90 -6.41
N ARG A 97 15.01 21.15 -6.30
CA ARG A 97 14.56 22.13 -5.30
C ARG A 97 14.42 23.52 -5.94
N ILE A 98 13.37 24.23 -5.55
CA ILE A 98 13.08 25.62 -5.92
C ILE A 98 13.23 26.47 -4.65
N ARG A 99 14.05 27.53 -4.69
CA ARG A 99 14.11 28.48 -3.57
C ARG A 99 12.79 29.28 -3.48
N PRO A 100 12.07 29.25 -2.35
CA PRO A 100 10.75 29.91 -2.23
C PRO A 100 10.78 31.43 -2.41
N GLU A 101 11.89 32.08 -2.05
CA GLU A 101 12.03 33.54 -2.07
C GLU A 101 12.19 34.14 -3.49
N GLU A 102 12.28 33.29 -4.53
CA GLU A 102 12.46 33.69 -5.94
C GLU A 102 11.36 33.16 -6.88
N ARG A 103 10.11 32.97 -6.44
CA ARG A 103 8.98 32.75 -7.38
C ARG A 103 8.36 34.11 -7.75
N PRO A 104 8.64 34.70 -8.94
CA PRO A 104 8.10 36.00 -9.30
C PRO A 104 6.62 35.98 -9.71
N CYS A 105 6.03 34.79 -9.88
CA CYS A 105 4.65 34.63 -10.30
C CYS A 105 4.03 33.32 -9.80
N LYS A 106 2.71 33.33 -9.62
CA LYS A 106 1.87 32.21 -9.21
C LYS A 106 1.14 31.62 -10.43
N PRO A 107 1.09 30.29 -10.61
CA PRO A 107 0.32 29.67 -11.69
C PRO A 107 -1.17 30.08 -11.65
N PHE A 108 -1.79 30.27 -12.81
CA PHE A 108 -3.18 30.74 -12.89
C PHE A 108 -4.19 29.81 -12.20
N ARG A 109 -3.97 28.49 -12.26
CA ARG A 109 -4.80 27.50 -11.55
C ARG A 109 -4.80 27.74 -10.04
N ASP A 110 -3.64 28.02 -9.47
CA ASP A 110 -3.50 28.22 -8.02
C ASP A 110 -4.04 29.61 -7.62
N ILE A 111 -4.01 30.60 -8.52
CA ILE A 111 -4.72 31.87 -8.35
C ILE A 111 -6.25 31.63 -8.31
N CYS A 112 -6.78 30.82 -9.22
CA CYS A 112 -8.19 30.44 -9.26
C CYS A 112 -8.64 29.67 -8.01
N ALA A 113 -7.86 28.67 -7.58
CA ALA A 113 -8.15 27.88 -6.40
C ALA A 113 -8.23 28.76 -5.14
N ASP A 114 -7.22 29.61 -4.91
CA ASP A 114 -7.20 30.50 -3.74
C ASP A 114 -8.39 31.47 -3.72
N CYS A 115 -8.74 32.05 -4.86
CA CYS A 115 -9.86 32.97 -4.93
C CYS A 115 -11.20 32.26 -4.73
N LEU A 116 -11.34 31.05 -5.27
CA LEU A 116 -12.54 30.23 -5.09
C LEU A 116 -12.71 29.85 -3.62
N ASP A 117 -11.68 29.30 -2.97
CA ASP A 117 -11.70 28.92 -1.56
C ASP A 117 -12.02 30.11 -0.66
N ARG A 118 -11.39 31.27 -0.90
CA ARG A 118 -11.68 32.51 -0.15
C ARG A 118 -13.13 32.97 -0.33
N THR A 119 -13.72 32.80 -1.51
CA THR A 119 -15.12 33.24 -1.77
C THR A 119 -16.17 32.27 -1.23
N ILE A 120 -15.89 30.96 -1.23
CA ILE A 120 -16.77 29.94 -0.65
C ILE A 120 -16.83 30.09 0.87
N LEU A 121 -15.70 30.38 1.52
CA LEU A 121 -15.64 30.58 2.98
C LEU A 121 -16.24 31.93 3.44
N ALA A 122 -16.23 32.97 2.59
CA ALA A 122 -16.60 34.32 2.99
C ALA A 122 -18.03 34.75 2.64
N SER A 123 -18.73 34.11 1.68
CA SER A 123 -20.04 34.59 1.20
C SER A 123 -21.22 33.72 1.65
N ALA A 124 -21.95 34.18 2.67
CA ALA A 124 -23.20 33.55 3.13
C ALA A 124 -24.37 33.69 2.14
N ASN A 125 -24.26 34.57 1.14
CA ASN A 125 -25.32 34.89 0.16
C ASN A 125 -24.84 34.66 -1.28
N ARG A 126 -25.46 33.71 -2.00
CA ARG A 126 -25.10 33.34 -3.38
C ARG A 126 -25.15 34.50 -4.38
N LEU A 127 -26.02 35.49 -4.17
CA LEU A 127 -26.15 36.66 -5.06
C LEU A 127 -24.95 37.61 -5.01
N LEU A 128 -24.17 37.60 -3.92
CA LEU A 128 -23.00 38.47 -3.74
C LEU A 128 -21.67 37.75 -3.97
N ALA A 129 -21.69 36.44 -4.20
CA ALA A 129 -20.49 35.61 -4.37
C ALA A 129 -19.71 35.96 -5.65
N PHE A 130 -20.43 36.19 -6.77
CA PHE A 130 -19.80 36.46 -8.07
C PHE A 130 -19.06 37.81 -8.12
N PRO A 131 -19.64 38.95 -7.66
CA PRO A 131 -18.91 40.22 -7.60
C PRO A 131 -17.67 40.18 -6.69
N SER A 132 -17.73 39.47 -5.56
CA SER A 132 -16.56 39.31 -4.68
C SER A 132 -15.46 38.47 -5.32
N PHE A 133 -15.84 37.39 -6.01
CA PHE A 133 -14.91 36.53 -6.74
C PHE A 133 -14.22 37.31 -7.88
N LEU A 134 -14.99 38.06 -8.69
CA LEU A 134 -14.44 38.85 -9.79
C LEU A 134 -13.46 39.92 -9.31
N ARG A 135 -13.75 40.58 -8.18
CA ARG A 135 -12.82 41.55 -7.56
C ARG A 135 -11.54 40.89 -7.04
N ALA A 136 -11.64 39.72 -6.43
CA ALA A 136 -10.48 38.96 -5.95
C ALA A 136 -9.61 38.52 -7.15
N MET A 137 -10.23 37.93 -8.18
CA MET A 137 -9.59 37.54 -9.44
C MET A 137 -8.84 38.69 -10.11
N LEU A 138 -9.49 39.84 -10.33
CA LEU A 138 -8.87 41.01 -10.96
C LEU A 138 -7.61 41.47 -10.18
N ARG A 139 -7.65 41.41 -8.85
CA ARG A 139 -6.55 41.83 -7.98
C ARG A 139 -5.40 40.83 -8.00
N GLU A 140 -5.67 39.55 -7.84
CA GLU A 140 -4.66 38.50 -7.74
C GLU A 140 -3.98 38.25 -9.10
N VAL A 141 -4.72 38.28 -10.21
CA VAL A 141 -4.16 38.18 -11.56
C VAL A 141 -3.26 39.37 -11.89
N TYR A 142 -3.65 40.60 -11.52
CA TYR A 142 -2.82 41.79 -11.73
C TYR A 142 -1.51 41.73 -10.94
N ARG A 143 -1.52 41.15 -9.73
CA ARG A 143 -0.37 41.12 -8.83
C ARG A 143 0.57 39.95 -9.08
N GLU A 144 0.02 38.74 -9.27
CA GLU A 144 0.78 37.49 -9.16
C GLU A 144 0.85 36.67 -10.46
N ALA A 145 0.02 36.96 -11.47
CA ALA A 145 0.09 36.21 -12.73
C ALA A 145 1.23 36.69 -13.65
N SER A 146 1.64 35.83 -14.60
CA SER A 146 2.63 36.17 -15.62
C SER A 146 2.10 37.24 -16.60
N TRP A 147 2.99 37.97 -17.27
CA TRP A 147 2.62 39.03 -18.22
C TRP A 147 1.68 38.52 -19.34
N LYS A 148 1.96 37.35 -19.92
CA LYS A 148 1.11 36.74 -20.97
C LYS A 148 -0.31 36.46 -20.44
N VAL A 149 -0.42 35.93 -19.22
CA VAL A 149 -1.71 35.65 -18.57
C VAL A 149 -2.46 36.94 -18.26
N ARG A 150 -1.77 38.00 -17.82
CA ARG A 150 -2.39 39.32 -17.59
C ARG A 150 -3.00 39.87 -18.88
N VAL A 151 -2.23 39.89 -19.97
CA VAL A 151 -2.69 40.42 -21.26
C VAL A 151 -3.91 39.65 -21.77
N LEU A 152 -3.87 38.31 -21.67
CA LEU A 152 -4.98 37.45 -22.08
C LEU A 152 -6.23 37.65 -21.21
N PHE A 153 -6.07 37.69 -19.89
CA PHE A 153 -7.19 37.85 -18.96
C PHE A 153 -7.89 39.19 -19.15
N PHE A 154 -7.12 40.28 -19.24
CA PHE A 154 -7.69 41.62 -19.43
C PHE A 154 -8.28 41.79 -20.84
N SER A 155 -7.70 41.21 -21.90
CA SER A 155 -8.28 41.32 -23.24
C SER A 155 -9.65 40.63 -23.34
N VAL A 156 -9.78 39.42 -22.78
CA VAL A 156 -11.06 38.71 -22.70
C VAL A 156 -12.06 39.47 -21.83
N PHE A 157 -11.61 40.00 -20.69
CA PHE A 157 -12.46 40.80 -19.80
C PHE A 157 -13.01 42.05 -20.51
N PHE A 158 -12.17 42.80 -21.21
CA PHE A 158 -12.59 43.99 -21.96
C PHE A 158 -13.49 43.64 -23.16
N LEU A 159 -13.26 42.53 -23.86
CA LEU A 159 -14.15 42.06 -24.93
C LEU A 159 -15.54 41.69 -24.40
N MET A 160 -15.62 41.03 -23.25
CA MET A 160 -16.89 40.66 -22.64
C MET A 160 -17.66 41.89 -22.16
N VAL A 161 -16.99 42.82 -21.47
CA VAL A 161 -17.58 44.10 -21.05
C VAL A 161 -18.00 44.95 -22.25
N GLY A 162 -17.17 45.00 -23.31
CA GLY A 162 -17.46 45.71 -24.55
C GLY A 162 -18.65 45.12 -25.31
N SER A 163 -18.83 43.79 -25.27
CA SER A 163 -19.98 43.12 -25.90
C SER A 163 -21.29 43.43 -25.15
N ILE A 164 -21.25 43.43 -23.82
CA ILE A 164 -22.41 43.73 -22.96
C ILE A 164 -22.81 45.21 -23.10
N LEU A 165 -21.85 46.14 -23.14
CA LEU A 165 -22.12 47.58 -23.26
C LEU A 165 -22.33 48.06 -24.71
N GLY A 166 -21.78 47.35 -25.71
CA GLY A 166 -21.87 47.72 -27.12
C GLY A 166 -23.18 47.27 -27.78
N SER A 167 -23.79 46.18 -27.31
CA SER A 167 -25.04 45.66 -27.89
C SER A 167 -26.24 46.62 -27.79
N PRO A 168 -26.48 47.36 -26.69
CA PRO A 168 -27.57 48.36 -26.64
C PRO A 168 -27.30 49.56 -27.54
N LEU A 169 -26.02 49.92 -27.73
CA LEU A 169 -25.59 51.08 -28.51
C LEU A 169 -25.73 50.83 -30.02
N LEU A 170 -25.44 49.60 -30.47
CA LEU A 170 -25.68 49.15 -31.85
C LEU A 170 -27.18 49.01 -32.16
N LEU A 171 -27.97 48.54 -31.20
CA LEU A 171 -29.44 48.52 -31.33
C LEU A 171 -30.02 49.94 -31.38
N TYR A 172 -29.48 50.88 -30.60
CA TYR A 172 -29.94 52.27 -30.61
C TYR A 172 -29.54 52.99 -31.91
N LYS A 173 -28.32 52.76 -32.41
CA LYS A 173 -27.87 53.32 -33.68
C LYS A 173 -28.68 52.78 -34.86
N SER A 174 -28.90 51.47 -34.93
CA SER A 174 -29.71 50.87 -35.98
C SER A 174 -31.16 51.36 -35.96
N TYR A 175 -31.70 51.66 -34.79
CA TYR A 175 -33.00 52.30 -34.64
C TYR A 175 -33.04 53.73 -35.21
N LEU A 176 -32.01 54.55 -34.95
CA LEU A 176 -31.89 55.91 -35.48
C LEU A 176 -31.69 55.97 -37.00
N ASP A 177 -30.89 55.04 -37.55
CA ASP A 177 -30.66 54.95 -39.00
C ASP A 177 -31.95 54.59 -39.73
N ARG A 178 -32.81 53.76 -39.12
CA ARG A 178 -34.12 53.38 -39.66
C ARG A 178 -35.05 54.60 -39.81
N LEU A 179 -35.04 55.49 -38.82
CA LEU A 179 -35.82 56.74 -38.84
C LEU A 179 -35.31 57.74 -39.89
N HIS A 180 -33.99 57.77 -40.12
CA HIS A 180 -33.42 58.60 -41.19
C HIS A 180 -33.76 58.06 -42.58
N TYR A 181 -33.76 56.74 -42.76
CA TYR A 181 -34.10 56.10 -44.03
C TYR A 181 -35.53 56.40 -44.47
N GLU A 182 -36.49 56.33 -43.55
CA GLU A 182 -37.90 56.66 -43.84
C GLU A 182 -38.08 58.13 -44.27
N ARG A 183 -37.34 59.06 -43.66
CA ARG A 183 -37.38 60.48 -44.05
C ARG A 183 -36.75 60.74 -45.42
N SER A 184 -35.69 60.02 -45.76
CA SER A 184 -35.02 60.14 -47.06
C SER A 184 -35.89 59.58 -48.20
N LEU A 185 -36.62 58.47 -47.95
CA LEU A 185 -37.58 57.92 -48.91
C LEU A 185 -38.73 58.89 -49.21
N LEU A 186 -39.20 59.62 -48.19
CA LEU A 186 -40.24 60.64 -48.34
C LEU A 186 -39.77 61.92 -49.07
N ARG A 187 -38.46 62.21 -49.06
CA ARG A 187 -37.88 63.31 -49.86
C ARG A 187 -37.73 62.90 -51.32
N LEU A 188 -37.24 61.69 -51.58
CA LEU A 188 -37.07 61.15 -52.93
C LEU A 188 -38.42 61.02 -53.67
N SER A 189 -39.49 60.66 -52.95
CA SER A 189 -40.84 60.60 -53.53
C SER A 189 -41.41 61.98 -53.89
N ARG A 190 -40.93 63.06 -53.26
CA ARG A 190 -41.34 64.44 -53.55
C ARG A 190 -40.55 65.04 -54.71
N GLU A 191 -39.27 64.71 -54.84
CA GLU A 191 -38.44 65.15 -55.96
C GLU A 191 -38.82 64.48 -57.29
N MET A 192 -39.31 63.23 -57.27
CA MET A 192 -39.86 62.59 -58.48
C MET A 192 -41.14 63.24 -59.03
N GLN A 193 -41.81 64.12 -58.26
CA GLN A 193 -43.06 64.74 -58.68
C GLN A 193 -42.89 66.11 -59.35
N SER A 194 -41.74 66.78 -59.27
CA SER A 194 -41.64 68.19 -59.73
C SER A 194 -40.78 68.50 -60.95
N ASP A 195 -39.91 67.62 -61.44
CA ASP A 195 -38.96 68.03 -62.48
C ASP A 195 -39.22 67.39 -63.85
N ARG A 196 -39.81 68.21 -64.75
CA ARG A 196 -39.72 68.01 -66.20
C ARG A 196 -38.27 68.20 -66.63
N LEU A 197 -37.51 67.11 -66.68
CA LEU A 197 -36.22 67.04 -67.35
C LEU A 197 -36.32 66.13 -68.58
N SER A 198 -35.59 66.52 -69.61
CA SER A 198 -35.53 65.89 -70.94
C SER A 198 -35.58 64.36 -70.86
N GLN A 199 -36.55 63.76 -71.55
CA GLN A 199 -36.81 62.31 -71.57
C GLN A 199 -35.56 61.48 -71.89
N THR A 200 -34.65 62.05 -72.69
CA THR A 200 -33.40 61.41 -73.13
C THR A 200 -32.28 61.38 -72.09
N ASP A 201 -32.22 62.36 -71.18
CA ASP A 201 -31.20 62.37 -70.12
C ASP A 201 -31.60 61.43 -68.98
N LEU A 202 -32.90 61.38 -68.66
CA LEU A 202 -33.45 60.47 -67.65
C LEU A 202 -33.26 59.00 -68.04
N GLU A 203 -33.49 58.64 -69.31
CA GLU A 203 -33.26 57.28 -69.83
C GLU A 203 -31.79 56.87 -69.74
N ARG A 204 -30.85 57.79 -70.02
CA ARG A 204 -29.41 57.53 -69.86
C ARG A 204 -29.03 57.28 -68.41
N THR A 205 -29.47 58.12 -67.49
CA THR A 205 -29.16 57.94 -66.06
C THR A 205 -29.82 56.68 -65.50
N LEU A 206 -31.01 56.31 -65.98
CA LEU A 206 -31.68 55.05 -65.61
C LEU A 206 -30.92 53.82 -66.10
N LEU A 207 -30.41 53.84 -67.33
CA LEU A 207 -29.60 52.75 -67.89
C LEU A 207 -28.28 52.57 -67.14
N GLU A 208 -27.59 53.67 -66.82
CA GLU A 208 -26.35 53.65 -66.02
C GLU A 208 -26.61 53.15 -64.58
N ALA A 209 -27.67 53.64 -63.94
CA ALA A 209 -28.06 53.18 -62.61
C ALA A 209 -28.48 51.70 -62.61
N GLN A 210 -29.18 51.22 -63.64
CA GLN A 210 -29.53 49.80 -63.79
C GLN A 210 -28.30 48.92 -63.99
N GLN A 211 -27.32 49.37 -64.79
CA GLN A 211 -26.07 48.64 -64.97
C GLN A 211 -25.29 48.54 -63.66
N GLN A 212 -25.10 49.66 -62.95
CA GLN A 212 -24.42 49.67 -61.65
C GLN A 212 -25.13 48.80 -60.61
N PHE A 213 -26.46 48.85 -60.57
CA PHE A 213 -27.24 48.05 -59.62
C PHE A 213 -27.17 46.56 -59.95
N SER A 214 -27.15 46.19 -61.23
CA SER A 214 -26.98 44.80 -61.65
C SER A 214 -25.59 44.27 -61.28
N GLN A 215 -24.52 45.04 -61.53
CA GLN A 215 -23.15 44.71 -61.13
C GLN A 215 -23.03 44.55 -59.61
N TYR A 216 -23.50 45.53 -58.83
CA TYR A 216 -23.50 45.48 -57.37
C TYR A 216 -24.29 44.27 -56.82
N ARG A 217 -25.43 43.93 -57.42
CA ARG A 217 -26.22 42.75 -57.05
C ARG A 217 -25.48 41.44 -57.33
N THR A 218 -24.74 41.33 -58.44
CA THR A 218 -23.89 40.16 -58.72
C THR A 218 -22.69 40.06 -57.77
N GLU A 219 -22.00 41.15 -57.49
CA GLU A 219 -20.86 41.15 -56.55
C GLU A 219 -21.30 40.80 -55.13
N THR A 220 -22.41 41.39 -54.66
CA THR A 220 -22.97 41.06 -53.35
C THR A 220 -23.51 39.63 -53.31
N GLY A 221 -24.17 39.15 -54.37
CA GLY A 221 -24.65 37.77 -54.47
C GLY A 221 -23.53 36.73 -54.42
N THR A 222 -22.41 37.00 -55.11
CA THR A 222 -21.22 36.12 -55.11
C THR A 222 -20.47 36.16 -53.78
N ALA A 223 -20.34 37.34 -53.15
CA ALA A 223 -19.76 37.46 -51.81
C ALA A 223 -20.59 36.70 -50.76
N LEU A 224 -21.93 36.78 -50.83
CA LEU A 224 -22.82 36.08 -49.92
C LEU A 224 -22.77 34.55 -50.11
N ALA A 225 -22.61 34.09 -51.35
CA ALA A 225 -22.45 32.67 -51.66
C ALA A 225 -21.14 32.11 -51.05
N ARG A 226 -20.03 32.84 -51.18
CA ARG A 226 -18.74 32.45 -50.56
C ARG A 226 -18.83 32.35 -49.04
N LEU A 227 -19.46 33.33 -48.40
CA LEU A 227 -19.65 33.31 -46.94
C LEU A 227 -20.53 32.15 -46.47
N ARG A 228 -21.55 31.76 -47.24
CA ARG A 228 -22.36 30.58 -46.94
C ARG A 228 -21.55 29.29 -47.02
N GLU A 229 -20.75 29.14 -48.07
CA GLU A 229 -19.89 27.96 -48.26
C GLU A 229 -18.83 27.85 -47.14
N GLU A 230 -18.20 28.97 -46.77
CA GLU A 230 -17.23 29.02 -45.66
C GLU A 230 -17.87 28.67 -44.31
N ARG A 231 -19.08 29.17 -44.06
CA ARG A 231 -19.85 28.82 -42.87
C ARG A 231 -20.19 27.33 -42.81
N GLU A 232 -20.67 26.73 -43.92
CA GLU A 232 -20.97 25.30 -43.97
C GLU A 232 -19.72 24.44 -43.72
N ARG A 233 -18.57 24.84 -44.28
CA ARG A 233 -17.29 24.18 -43.99
C ARG A 233 -16.92 24.24 -42.51
N LEU A 234 -17.03 25.42 -41.90
CA LEU A 234 -16.73 25.61 -40.48
C LEU A 234 -17.67 24.81 -39.58
N GLU A 235 -18.98 24.79 -39.87
CA GLU A 235 -19.97 24.00 -39.13
C GLU A 235 -19.66 22.50 -39.22
N THR A 236 -19.20 22.03 -40.39
CA THR A 236 -18.79 20.64 -40.58
C THR A 236 -17.55 20.29 -39.75
N GLN A 237 -16.51 21.14 -39.78
CA GLN A 237 -15.29 20.97 -38.98
C GLN A 237 -15.58 20.98 -37.47
N LEU A 238 -16.46 21.86 -37.01
CA LEU A 238 -16.86 21.94 -35.60
C LEU A 238 -17.57 20.65 -35.16
N LYS A 239 -18.45 20.11 -36.02
CA LYS A 239 -19.13 18.85 -35.77
C LYS A 239 -18.13 17.69 -35.67
N GLU A 240 -17.19 17.58 -36.60
CA GLU A 240 -16.13 16.57 -36.54
C GLU A 240 -15.29 16.70 -35.27
N SER A 241 -14.83 17.91 -34.94
CA SER A 241 -14.05 18.16 -33.72
C SER A 241 -14.81 17.79 -32.44
N SER A 242 -16.11 18.14 -32.35
CA SER A 242 -16.95 17.78 -31.20
C SER A 242 -17.06 16.27 -31.01
N THR A 243 -17.22 15.50 -32.10
CA THR A 243 -17.27 14.04 -32.02
C THR A 243 -15.93 13.42 -31.61
N VAL A 244 -14.81 14.03 -31.99
CA VAL A 244 -13.48 13.60 -31.54
C VAL A 244 -13.32 13.87 -30.05
N LEU A 245 -13.75 15.03 -29.55
CA LEU A 245 -13.73 15.35 -28.12
C LEU A 245 -14.59 14.37 -27.31
N GLU A 246 -15.83 14.10 -27.72
CA GLU A 246 -16.69 13.12 -27.04
C GLU A 246 -16.06 11.71 -26.98
N ARG A 247 -15.37 11.28 -28.05
CA ARG A 247 -14.64 9.99 -28.05
C ARG A 247 -13.45 10.01 -27.10
N ARG A 248 -12.73 11.13 -27.02
CA ARG A 248 -11.61 11.29 -26.07
C ARG A 248 -12.11 11.28 -24.63
N ASP A 249 -13.20 11.97 -24.33
CA ASP A 249 -13.79 12.00 -22.98
C ASP A 249 -14.21 10.59 -22.55
N LYS A 250 -14.89 9.83 -23.43
CA LYS A 250 -15.22 8.42 -23.15
C LYS A 250 -14.00 7.53 -22.93
N ALA A 251 -12.93 7.74 -23.70
CA ALA A 251 -11.70 6.99 -23.52
C ALA A 251 -10.99 7.34 -22.20
N ILE A 252 -11.04 8.60 -21.79
CA ILE A 252 -10.50 9.06 -20.50
C ILE A 252 -11.30 8.42 -19.35
N GLU A 253 -12.63 8.46 -19.39
CA GLU A 253 -13.49 7.82 -18.39
C GLU A 253 -13.20 6.31 -18.26
N GLU A 254 -13.00 5.62 -19.39
CA GLU A 254 -12.66 4.20 -19.38
C GLU A 254 -11.29 3.94 -18.75
N ILE A 255 -10.28 4.76 -19.06
CA ILE A 255 -8.94 4.66 -18.47
C ILE A 255 -8.99 4.94 -16.97
N GLU A 256 -9.72 5.96 -16.53
CA GLU A 256 -9.90 6.29 -15.11
C GLU A 256 -10.56 5.14 -14.34
N SER A 257 -11.59 4.52 -14.92
CA SER A 257 -12.25 3.34 -14.35
C SER A 257 -11.29 2.16 -14.20
N ARG A 258 -10.51 1.85 -15.25
CA ARG A 258 -9.49 0.78 -15.21
C ARG A 258 -8.40 1.08 -14.19
N LEU A 259 -7.96 2.33 -14.08
CA LEU A 259 -6.95 2.75 -13.11
C LEU A 259 -7.47 2.61 -11.68
N SER A 260 -8.72 2.99 -11.41
CA SER A 260 -9.38 2.82 -10.10
C SER A 260 -9.51 1.34 -9.71
N ALA A 261 -9.91 0.49 -10.66
CA ALA A 261 -9.98 -0.96 -10.45
C ALA A 261 -8.59 -1.57 -10.18
N ALA A 262 -7.57 -1.18 -10.96
CA ALA A 262 -6.20 -1.62 -10.76
C ALA A 262 -5.62 -1.18 -9.41
N ALA A 263 -5.81 0.08 -9.02
CA ALA A 263 -5.38 0.61 -7.73
C ALA A 263 -6.04 -0.12 -6.55
N THR A 264 -7.31 -0.49 -6.68
CA THR A 264 -8.02 -1.28 -5.67
C THR A 264 -7.44 -2.69 -5.55
N LYS A 265 -7.19 -3.35 -6.69
CA LYS A 265 -6.55 -4.68 -6.71
C LYS A 265 -5.15 -4.66 -6.10
N ILE A 266 -4.35 -3.63 -6.39
CA ILE A 266 -3.01 -3.45 -5.79
C ILE A 266 -3.12 -3.33 -4.27
N ARG A 267 -4.01 -2.47 -3.77
CA ARG A 267 -4.22 -2.30 -2.31
C ARG A 267 -4.63 -3.60 -1.63
N ASP A 268 -5.46 -4.42 -2.28
CA ASP A 268 -5.88 -5.70 -1.71
C ASP A 268 -4.72 -6.71 -1.67
N LEU A 269 -3.89 -6.75 -2.72
CA LEU A 269 -2.67 -7.57 -2.73
C LEU A 269 -1.65 -7.11 -1.68
N GLU A 270 -1.43 -5.81 -1.53
CA GLU A 270 -0.56 -5.24 -0.49
C GLU A 270 -1.09 -5.58 0.91
N ARG A 271 -2.41 -5.54 1.11
CA ARG A 271 -3.04 -5.96 2.37
C ARG A 271 -2.83 -7.44 2.66
N GLU A 272 -2.96 -8.30 1.65
CA GLU A 272 -2.69 -9.74 1.79
C GLU A 272 -1.21 -10.03 2.06
N GLN A 273 -0.28 -9.36 1.37
CA GLN A 273 1.16 -9.50 1.63
C GLN A 273 1.56 -8.99 3.02
N GLY A 274 1.05 -7.83 3.43
CA GLY A 274 1.33 -7.26 4.76
C GLY A 274 0.60 -7.98 5.90
N ALA A 275 -0.31 -8.93 5.61
CA ALA A 275 -1.07 -9.64 6.64
C ALA A 275 -0.16 -10.39 7.60
N GLY A 276 0.83 -11.11 7.09
CA GLY A 276 1.73 -11.88 7.94
C GLY A 276 2.55 -11.02 8.87
N GLU A 277 3.11 -9.91 8.38
CA GLU A 277 3.85 -8.98 9.23
C GLU A 277 2.97 -8.45 10.36
N ARG A 278 1.72 -8.06 10.06
CA ARG A 278 0.77 -7.60 11.09
C ARG A 278 0.46 -8.69 12.11
N VAL A 279 0.15 -9.90 11.65
CA VAL A 279 -0.16 -11.04 12.53
C VAL A 279 1.03 -11.37 13.43
N ILE A 280 2.23 -11.42 12.88
CA ILE A 280 3.46 -11.68 13.63
C ILE A 280 3.67 -10.59 14.68
N GLN A 281 3.70 -9.31 14.29
CA GLN A 281 3.94 -8.20 15.22
C GLN A 281 2.89 -8.15 16.34
N GLN A 282 1.65 -8.48 16.03
CA GLN A 282 0.55 -8.42 16.99
C GLN A 282 0.50 -9.62 17.95
N TYR A 283 0.79 -10.84 17.48
CA TYR A 283 0.48 -12.06 18.23
C TYR A 283 1.69 -12.93 18.60
N ILE A 284 2.88 -12.68 18.05
CA ILE A 284 4.06 -13.52 18.31
C ILE A 284 4.39 -13.63 19.81
N GLY A 285 4.22 -12.55 20.57
CA GLY A 285 4.46 -12.53 22.02
C GLY A 285 3.44 -13.35 22.83
N GLY A 286 2.34 -13.81 22.23
CA GLY A 286 1.29 -14.60 22.87
C GLY A 286 1.42 -16.09 22.60
N VAL A 287 2.41 -16.49 21.81
CA VAL A 287 2.76 -17.89 21.53
C VAL A 287 3.94 -18.26 22.42
N ALA A 288 3.80 -19.34 23.17
CA ALA A 288 4.77 -19.81 24.15
C ALA A 288 5.40 -21.15 23.73
N PHE A 289 6.68 -21.30 24.05
CA PHE A 289 7.33 -22.59 24.08
C PHE A 289 6.91 -23.32 25.35
N VAL A 290 6.32 -24.50 25.20
CA VAL A 290 5.83 -25.32 26.31
C VAL A 290 6.80 -26.45 26.54
N GLU A 291 7.31 -26.55 27.76
CA GLU A 291 8.19 -27.63 28.19
C GLU A 291 7.50 -28.43 29.30
N SER A 292 7.46 -29.75 29.13
CA SER A 292 6.91 -30.68 30.11
C SER A 292 7.86 -31.85 30.37
N ALA A 293 7.86 -32.33 31.60
CA ALA A 293 8.55 -33.55 31.98
C ALA A 293 7.70 -34.32 32.97
N TYR A 294 7.66 -35.64 32.82
CA TYR A 294 6.97 -36.52 33.75
C TYR A 294 7.88 -37.67 34.18
N ALA A 295 7.59 -38.21 35.36
CA ALA A 295 8.20 -39.41 35.89
C ALA A 295 7.11 -40.43 36.20
N LEU A 296 7.50 -41.69 36.32
CA LEU A 296 6.60 -42.77 36.74
C LEU A 296 6.75 -43.01 38.23
N GLU A 297 5.64 -43.09 38.94
CA GLU A 297 5.56 -43.46 40.36
C GLU A 297 4.86 -44.81 40.53
N ASP A 298 5.38 -45.65 41.43
CA ASP A 298 4.69 -46.87 41.84
C ASP A 298 3.48 -46.55 42.75
N LYS A 299 2.74 -47.59 43.15
CA LYS A 299 1.59 -47.48 44.06
C LYS A 299 1.95 -46.90 45.43
N THR A 300 3.22 -46.94 45.82
CA THR A 300 3.73 -46.39 47.08
C THR A 300 4.24 -44.95 46.95
N GLY A 301 4.20 -44.37 45.75
CA GLY A 301 4.69 -43.02 45.45
C GLY A 301 6.20 -42.95 45.18
N ARG A 302 6.89 -44.09 45.07
CA ARG A 302 8.32 -44.13 44.74
C ARG A 302 8.52 -43.95 43.24
N ARG A 303 9.38 -43.00 42.88
CA ARG A 303 9.70 -42.70 41.48
C ARG A 303 10.68 -43.71 40.90
N VAL A 304 10.46 -44.06 39.64
CA VAL A 304 11.40 -44.88 38.86
C VAL A 304 12.72 -44.11 38.69
N ARG A 305 13.83 -44.77 39.05
CA ARG A 305 15.19 -44.23 39.00
C ARG A 305 16.08 -45.09 38.13
N PHE A 306 17.15 -44.51 37.61
CA PHE A 306 18.21 -45.32 37.01
C PHE A 306 18.88 -46.18 38.09
N LEU A 307 19.23 -47.42 37.75
CA LEU A 307 19.85 -48.35 38.71
C LEU A 307 21.17 -47.79 39.25
N GLY A 308 21.94 -47.14 38.39
CA GLY A 308 23.16 -46.41 38.69
C GLY A 308 23.63 -45.63 37.46
N ILE A 309 24.68 -44.85 37.63
CA ILE A 309 25.39 -44.13 36.56
C ILE A 309 26.81 -44.70 36.43
N ASP A 310 27.35 -44.69 35.23
CA ASP A 310 28.75 -45.03 35.00
C ASP A 310 29.69 -43.86 35.36
N SER A 311 31.00 -44.08 35.23
CA SER A 311 32.03 -43.08 35.51
C SER A 311 32.01 -41.86 34.56
N SER A 312 31.27 -41.93 33.45
CA SER A 312 31.05 -40.82 32.52
C SER A 312 29.79 -40.01 32.83
N GLY A 313 28.98 -40.45 33.80
CA GLY A 313 27.73 -39.82 34.20
C GLY A 313 26.50 -40.30 33.41
N GLU A 314 26.66 -41.32 32.57
CA GLU A 314 25.56 -41.90 31.78
C GLU A 314 24.86 -43.04 32.53
N PRO A 315 23.56 -43.27 32.31
CA PRO A 315 22.85 -44.38 32.96
C PRO A 315 23.41 -45.75 32.57
N LEU A 316 23.52 -46.67 33.54
CA LEU A 316 23.89 -48.06 33.27
C LEU A 316 22.89 -48.70 32.29
N ARG A 317 23.40 -49.26 31.19
CA ARG A 317 22.59 -49.87 30.12
C ARG A 317 22.51 -51.39 30.25
N ASP A 318 21.44 -51.97 29.72
CA ASP A 318 21.26 -53.41 29.56
C ASP A 318 21.95 -53.92 28.28
N VAL A 319 21.87 -55.24 28.04
CA VAL A 319 22.43 -55.90 26.85
C VAL A 319 21.79 -55.48 25.53
N THR A 320 20.62 -54.82 25.57
CA THR A 320 19.95 -54.24 24.40
C THR A 320 20.26 -52.75 24.21
N GLY A 321 21.08 -52.16 25.09
CA GLY A 321 21.43 -50.74 25.07
C GLY A 321 20.41 -49.82 25.77
N GLY A 322 19.36 -50.38 26.37
CA GLY A 322 18.33 -49.67 27.13
C GLY A 322 18.81 -49.34 28.55
N ALA A 323 18.44 -48.17 29.08
CA ALA A 323 18.84 -47.81 30.44
C ALA A 323 18.15 -48.71 31.48
N ARG A 324 18.91 -49.24 32.45
CA ARG A 324 18.36 -50.05 33.54
C ARG A 324 17.68 -49.17 34.57
N VAL A 325 16.40 -49.44 34.80
CA VAL A 325 15.56 -48.64 35.70
C VAL A 325 14.97 -49.51 36.80
N SER A 326 14.81 -48.94 38.00
CA SER A 326 14.17 -49.57 39.16
C SER A 326 13.63 -48.50 40.10
N VAL A 327 12.57 -48.82 40.83
CA VAL A 327 12.09 -47.97 41.95
C VAL A 327 13.05 -47.97 43.14
N GLU A 328 13.93 -48.96 43.22
CA GLU A 328 15.01 -49.07 44.22
C GLU A 328 16.36 -48.60 43.67
N GLY A 329 16.39 -48.06 42.45
CA GLY A 329 17.60 -47.52 41.84
C GLY A 329 18.17 -46.34 42.65
N GLN A 330 19.50 -46.26 42.70
CA GLN A 330 20.20 -45.18 43.43
C GLN A 330 20.54 -43.98 42.53
N GLY A 331 20.31 -44.10 41.22
CA GLY A 331 20.54 -43.03 40.25
C GLY A 331 19.48 -41.93 40.25
N PRO A 332 19.60 -40.95 39.33
CA PRO A 332 18.62 -39.90 39.17
C PRO A 332 17.26 -40.46 38.75
N VAL A 333 16.19 -39.69 39.03
CA VAL A 333 14.83 -40.03 38.61
C VAL A 333 14.76 -40.03 37.09
N VAL A 334 14.14 -41.06 36.52
CA VAL A 334 13.88 -41.13 35.08
C VAL A 334 12.79 -40.12 34.76
N GLN A 335 13.14 -39.14 33.93
CA GLN A 335 12.23 -38.13 33.45
C GLN A 335 12.11 -38.25 31.93
N VAL A 336 10.88 -38.38 31.44
CA VAL A 336 10.57 -38.29 30.01
C VAL A 336 10.19 -36.84 29.73
N ARG A 337 10.93 -36.20 28.84
CA ARG A 337 10.76 -34.79 28.50
C ARG A 337 10.03 -34.67 27.17
N SER A 338 9.14 -33.71 27.09
CA SER A 338 8.42 -33.33 25.89
C SER A 338 8.43 -31.81 25.76
N SER A 339 8.32 -31.35 24.52
CA SER A 339 8.19 -29.94 24.21
C SER A 339 7.15 -29.73 23.13
N GLY A 340 6.46 -28.60 23.19
CA GLY A 340 5.50 -28.21 22.18
C GLY A 340 5.31 -26.70 22.17
N THR A 341 4.23 -26.29 21.52
CA THR A 341 3.81 -24.90 21.43
C THR A 341 2.48 -24.74 22.14
N GLY A 342 2.28 -23.63 22.83
CA GLY A 342 0.97 -23.23 23.33
C GLY A 342 0.74 -21.76 23.07
N PHE A 343 -0.51 -21.30 23.14
CA PHE A 343 -0.81 -19.89 22.94
C PHE A 343 -1.92 -19.39 23.85
N LEU A 344 -1.87 -18.09 24.16
CA LEU A 344 -2.78 -17.44 25.09
C LEU A 344 -4.14 -17.16 24.44
N VAL A 345 -5.23 -17.73 24.97
CA VAL A 345 -6.60 -17.53 24.47
C VAL A 345 -7.46 -16.65 25.39
N ARG A 346 -7.07 -16.52 26.66
CA ARG A 346 -7.66 -15.63 27.66
C ARG A 346 -6.58 -15.30 28.68
N THR A 347 -6.76 -14.22 29.44
CA THR A 347 -5.89 -13.89 30.59
C THR A 347 -5.70 -15.10 31.50
N GLY A 348 -4.46 -15.57 31.62
CA GLY A 348 -4.07 -16.71 32.43
C GLY A 348 -4.40 -18.09 31.86
N GLU A 349 -4.90 -18.19 30.61
CA GLU A 349 -5.27 -19.47 29.98
C GLU A 349 -4.56 -19.69 28.64
N ILE A 350 -3.84 -20.81 28.55
CA ILE A 350 -3.12 -21.26 27.34
C ILE A 350 -3.84 -22.47 26.74
N VAL A 351 -3.91 -22.52 25.42
CA VAL A 351 -4.32 -23.71 24.67
C VAL A 351 -3.09 -24.39 24.06
N THR A 352 -3.10 -25.72 24.08
CA THR A 352 -2.12 -26.60 23.44
C THR A 352 -2.80 -27.92 23.07
N ASN A 353 -2.09 -28.83 22.40
CA ASN A 353 -2.59 -30.20 22.26
C ASN A 353 -2.61 -30.94 23.60
N ARG A 354 -3.50 -31.93 23.71
CA ARG A 354 -3.58 -32.79 24.89
C ARG A 354 -2.34 -33.63 25.03
N HIS A 355 -1.78 -34.18 23.96
CA HIS A 355 -0.52 -34.94 24.03
C HIS A 355 0.69 -34.08 24.46
N VAL A 356 0.63 -32.75 24.37
CA VAL A 356 1.67 -31.86 24.92
C VAL A 356 1.48 -31.67 26.43
N ALA A 357 0.23 -31.57 26.87
CA ALA A 357 -0.14 -31.40 28.28
C ALA A 357 -0.06 -32.70 29.10
N GLU A 358 -0.37 -33.83 28.49
CA GLU A 358 -0.33 -35.19 29.02
C GLU A 358 0.50 -36.08 28.08
N PRO A 359 1.85 -35.97 28.06
CA PRO A 359 2.68 -36.71 27.10
C PRO A 359 2.55 -38.23 27.19
N TRP A 360 2.13 -38.76 28.34
CA TRP A 360 1.90 -40.18 28.55
C TRP A 360 0.59 -40.70 27.95
N TRP A 361 -0.33 -39.83 27.48
CA TRP A 361 -1.68 -40.22 27.06
C TRP A 361 -1.68 -41.18 25.87
N GLU A 362 -0.82 -40.96 24.89
CA GLU A 362 -0.67 -41.81 23.69
C GLU A 362 0.72 -42.48 23.59
N ASP A 363 1.51 -42.44 24.67
CA ASP A 363 2.86 -42.98 24.68
C ASP A 363 2.84 -44.51 24.84
N LYS A 364 3.09 -45.20 23.72
CA LYS A 364 3.16 -46.68 23.65
C LYS A 364 4.27 -47.25 24.54
N ALA A 365 5.35 -46.51 24.80
CA ALA A 365 6.44 -46.98 25.65
C ALA A 365 6.06 -46.97 27.14
N VAL A 366 5.14 -46.09 27.53
CA VAL A 366 4.68 -45.96 28.92
C VAL A 366 3.47 -46.80 29.25
N LYS A 367 2.68 -47.16 28.25
CA LYS A 367 1.49 -48.01 28.42
C LYS A 367 1.73 -49.29 29.27
N PRO A 368 2.80 -50.09 29.05
CA PRO A 368 3.06 -51.28 29.88
C PRO A 368 3.30 -50.96 31.36
N PHE A 369 3.93 -49.82 31.68
CA PHE A 369 4.14 -49.39 33.06
C PHE A 369 2.83 -48.98 33.71
N VAL A 370 1.98 -48.24 32.99
CA VAL A 370 0.66 -47.84 33.47
C VAL A 370 -0.24 -49.05 33.71
N ASP A 371 -0.25 -50.00 32.77
CA ASP A 371 -0.98 -51.26 32.89
C ASP A 371 -0.45 -52.11 34.08
N SER A 372 0.83 -51.96 34.44
CA SER A 372 1.46 -52.57 35.63
C SER A 372 1.20 -51.81 36.94
N GLY A 373 0.42 -50.73 36.91
CA GLY A 373 0.01 -49.96 38.09
C GLY A 373 0.95 -48.80 38.47
N PHE A 374 1.85 -48.39 37.58
CA PHE A 374 2.57 -47.12 37.72
C PHE A 374 1.70 -45.95 37.28
N ARG A 375 1.87 -44.79 37.90
CA ARG A 375 1.17 -43.56 37.54
C ARG A 375 2.16 -42.51 37.01
N PRO A 376 1.88 -41.87 35.87
CA PRO A 376 2.62 -40.70 35.43
C PRO A 376 2.38 -39.51 36.36
N VAL A 377 3.45 -38.84 36.77
CA VAL A 377 3.40 -37.64 37.60
C VAL A 377 4.24 -36.55 36.95
N THR A 378 3.63 -35.39 36.76
CA THR A 378 4.30 -34.21 36.21
C THR A 378 5.40 -33.74 37.17
N VAL A 379 6.62 -33.68 36.64
CA VAL A 379 7.81 -33.17 37.35
C VAL A 379 8.06 -31.71 36.99
N LEU A 380 7.89 -31.36 35.72
CA LEU A 380 8.09 -30.01 35.19
C LEU A 380 6.96 -29.70 34.23
N PHE A 381 6.37 -28.50 34.36
CA PHE A 381 5.45 -28.00 33.35
C PHE A 381 5.46 -26.48 33.34
N ARG A 382 5.99 -25.89 32.26
CA ARG A 382 6.22 -24.46 32.17
C ARG A 382 6.10 -23.92 30.74
N ALA A 383 5.71 -22.65 30.64
CA ALA A 383 5.66 -21.89 29.39
C ALA A 383 6.72 -20.79 29.38
N PHE A 384 7.36 -20.62 28.23
CA PHE A 384 8.29 -19.53 27.95
C PHE A 384 7.71 -18.65 26.86
N PHE A 385 7.40 -17.39 27.19
CA PHE A 385 6.94 -16.41 26.22
C PHE A 385 8.13 -15.59 25.69
N PRO A 386 8.17 -15.27 24.38
CA PRO A 386 9.22 -14.46 23.80
C PRO A 386 9.43 -13.14 24.54
N GLY A 387 10.68 -12.84 24.88
CA GLY A 387 11.06 -11.59 25.54
C GLY A 387 10.80 -11.56 27.06
N ILE A 388 10.24 -12.61 27.65
CA ILE A 388 10.09 -12.73 29.11
C ILE A 388 11.17 -13.69 29.65
N PRO A 389 12.11 -13.21 30.49
CA PRO A 389 13.22 -14.04 30.97
C PRO A 389 12.77 -15.26 31.78
N GLU A 390 11.81 -15.07 32.68
CA GLU A 390 11.39 -16.10 33.64
C GLU A 390 10.19 -16.91 33.11
N PRO A 391 10.22 -18.25 33.23
CA PRO A 391 9.12 -19.10 32.79
C PRO A 391 7.89 -19.00 33.70
N PHE A 392 6.73 -19.35 33.14
CA PHE A 392 5.48 -19.46 33.88
C PHE A 392 5.15 -20.92 34.17
N PRO A 393 5.00 -21.32 35.45
CA PRO A 393 4.51 -22.66 35.79
C PRO A 393 3.09 -22.86 35.26
N LEU A 394 2.87 -23.99 34.59
CA LEU A 394 1.58 -24.37 34.01
C LEU A 394 0.87 -25.38 34.90
N ARG A 395 -0.45 -25.31 34.91
CA ARG A 395 -1.33 -26.32 35.51
C ARG A 395 -2.37 -26.75 34.49
N LEU A 396 -2.65 -28.05 34.45
CA LEU A 396 -3.75 -28.56 33.64
C LEU A 396 -5.08 -28.01 34.18
N HIS A 397 -5.88 -27.38 33.33
CA HIS A 397 -7.21 -26.90 33.71
C HIS A 397 -8.30 -27.84 33.19
N ARG A 398 -8.32 -28.12 31.89
CA ARG A 398 -9.29 -29.01 31.22
C ARG A 398 -8.63 -29.73 30.05
N VAL A 399 -9.14 -30.91 29.73
CA VAL A 399 -8.80 -31.67 28.51
C VAL A 399 -10.07 -31.99 27.75
N SER A 400 -10.01 -31.97 26.42
CA SER A 400 -11.13 -32.44 25.62
C SER A 400 -11.17 -33.97 25.60
N GLY A 401 -12.38 -34.54 25.72
CA GLY A 401 -12.61 -35.98 25.57
C GLY A 401 -12.75 -36.43 24.12
N THR A 402 -12.96 -35.51 23.19
CA THR A 402 -13.25 -35.80 21.78
C THR A 402 -12.15 -35.35 20.82
N ALA A 403 -11.27 -34.44 21.26
CA ALA A 403 -10.21 -33.88 20.45
C ALA A 403 -8.91 -33.78 21.25
N ASP A 404 -7.78 -33.77 20.56
CA ASP A 404 -6.45 -33.65 21.16
C ASP A 404 -6.13 -32.18 21.52
N VAL A 405 -6.92 -31.62 22.44
CA VAL A 405 -6.80 -30.23 22.92
C VAL A 405 -6.83 -30.22 24.44
N ALA A 406 -5.93 -29.43 25.03
CA ALA A 406 -5.92 -29.12 26.45
C ALA A 406 -5.92 -27.61 26.70
N LEU A 407 -6.62 -27.21 27.77
CA LEU A 407 -6.62 -25.88 28.32
C LEU A 407 -5.77 -25.89 29.59
N LEU A 408 -4.79 -25.01 29.64
CA LEU A 408 -3.84 -24.84 30.73
C LEU A 408 -4.05 -23.51 31.42
N ARG A 409 -3.74 -23.43 32.71
CA ARG A 409 -3.83 -22.22 33.51
C ARG A 409 -2.48 -21.84 34.10
N PHE A 410 -2.22 -20.55 34.17
CA PHE A 410 -1.02 -19.98 34.81
C PHE A 410 -1.30 -18.60 35.39
N ASP A 411 -0.42 -18.17 36.29
CA ASP A 411 -0.43 -16.80 36.83
C ASP A 411 0.45 -15.91 35.95
N GLN A 412 -0.17 -14.91 35.29
CA GLN A 412 0.54 -13.97 34.42
C GLN A 412 1.43 -12.99 35.17
N LYS A 413 1.29 -12.83 36.49
CA LYS A 413 2.10 -11.91 37.31
C LYS A 413 2.19 -10.49 36.73
N GLY A 414 1.10 -10.01 36.10
CA GLY A 414 1.03 -8.69 35.48
C GLY A 414 1.70 -8.54 34.10
N ALA A 415 2.24 -9.62 33.52
CA ALA A 415 2.80 -9.61 32.17
C ALA A 415 1.73 -9.29 31.11
N LYS A 416 2.01 -8.30 30.25
CA LYS A 416 1.11 -7.90 29.15
C LYS A 416 1.38 -8.78 27.92
N LEU A 417 0.68 -9.91 27.85
CA LEU A 417 0.77 -10.86 26.75
C LEU A 417 -0.40 -10.68 25.78
N PRO A 418 -0.19 -10.71 24.46
CA PRO A 418 -1.27 -10.57 23.50
C PRO A 418 -2.15 -11.83 23.52
N VAL A 419 -3.46 -11.62 23.63
CA VAL A 419 -4.45 -12.69 23.61
C VAL A 419 -4.85 -12.96 22.15
N LEU A 420 -4.71 -14.21 21.72
CA LEU A 420 -5.04 -14.64 20.37
C LEU A 420 -6.55 -14.87 20.25
N LYS A 421 -7.15 -14.27 19.22
CA LYS A 421 -8.59 -14.35 18.98
C LYS A 421 -8.91 -15.61 18.17
N LEU A 422 -9.71 -16.51 18.75
CA LEU A 422 -10.26 -17.67 18.04
C LEU A 422 -11.34 -17.19 17.06
N ASP A 423 -11.24 -17.59 15.79
CA ASP A 423 -12.21 -17.26 14.75
C ASP A 423 -12.92 -18.53 14.26
N THR A 424 -14.19 -18.66 14.64
CA THR A 424 -15.03 -19.84 14.36
C THR A 424 -16.05 -19.60 13.26
N ARG A 425 -16.01 -18.46 12.57
CA ARG A 425 -16.96 -18.16 11.49
C ARG A 425 -16.73 -19.12 10.32
N PRO A 426 -17.77 -19.62 9.64
CA PRO A 426 -17.60 -20.49 8.47
C PRO A 426 -16.76 -19.84 7.35
N THR A 427 -16.77 -18.51 7.26
CA THR A 427 -16.00 -17.74 6.28
C THR A 427 -14.55 -17.49 6.68
N SER A 428 -14.10 -17.90 7.87
CA SER A 428 -12.74 -17.66 8.37
C SER A 428 -11.73 -18.69 7.86
N ALA A 429 -12.20 -19.92 7.61
CA ALA A 429 -11.41 -21.05 7.15
C ALA A 429 -11.91 -21.48 5.75
N VAL A 430 -11.35 -20.86 4.71
CA VAL A 430 -11.73 -21.10 3.31
C VAL A 430 -10.59 -21.82 2.60
N VAL A 431 -10.92 -22.93 1.93
CA VAL A 431 -9.95 -23.71 1.15
C VAL A 431 -9.28 -22.84 0.09
N GLY A 432 -7.97 -23.01 -0.08
CA GLY A 432 -7.10 -22.24 -0.97
C GLY A 432 -6.64 -20.90 -0.39
N ARG A 433 -7.17 -20.45 0.76
CA ARG A 433 -6.69 -19.20 1.38
C ARG A 433 -5.35 -19.42 2.09
N PRO A 434 -4.48 -18.39 2.07
CA PRO A 434 -3.23 -18.42 2.79
C PRO A 434 -3.47 -18.45 4.30
N ILE A 435 -2.62 -19.21 4.98
CA ILE A 435 -2.56 -19.36 6.43
C ILE A 435 -1.15 -19.05 6.93
N ILE A 436 -1.07 -18.67 8.19
CA ILE A 436 0.18 -18.41 8.89
C ILE A 436 0.25 -19.31 10.11
N LEU A 437 1.33 -20.05 10.26
CA LEU A 437 1.58 -20.91 11.42
C LEU A 437 2.72 -20.30 12.25
N ILE A 438 2.51 -20.13 13.56
CA ILE A 438 3.52 -19.60 14.48
C ILE A 438 3.77 -20.60 15.60
N GLY A 439 5.00 -21.05 15.80
CA GLY A 439 5.33 -21.95 16.89
C GLY A 439 6.78 -22.41 16.94
N TYR A 440 7.03 -23.54 17.62
CA TYR A 440 8.39 -24.02 17.92
C TYR A 440 8.68 -25.41 17.31
N PRO A 441 8.72 -25.53 15.96
CA PRO A 441 9.06 -26.79 15.32
C PRO A 441 10.48 -27.26 15.75
N VAL A 442 10.65 -28.57 15.88
CA VAL A 442 11.83 -29.30 16.43
C VAL A 442 12.13 -29.00 17.91
N GLY A 443 11.32 -28.18 18.58
CA GLY A 443 11.47 -27.89 20.00
C GLY A 443 12.83 -27.28 20.37
N ILE A 444 13.42 -27.75 21.47
CA ILE A 444 14.69 -27.21 21.99
C ILE A 444 15.87 -27.36 21.01
N GLN A 445 15.87 -28.41 20.18
CA GLN A 445 16.97 -28.66 19.24
C GLN A 445 17.06 -27.56 18.18
N ALA A 446 15.93 -27.11 17.63
CA ALA A 446 15.90 -25.96 16.72
C ALA A 446 16.32 -24.66 17.40
N LEU A 447 15.97 -24.48 18.68
CA LEU A 447 16.43 -23.31 19.43
C LEU A 447 17.95 -23.33 19.56
N LEU A 448 18.55 -24.47 19.95
CA LEU A 448 20.00 -24.63 20.11
C LEU A 448 20.75 -24.48 18.79
N ALA A 449 20.24 -25.03 17.69
CA ALA A 449 20.85 -24.93 16.36
C ALA A 449 20.96 -23.49 15.84
N ARG A 450 20.15 -22.56 16.38
CA ARG A 450 20.14 -21.15 16.01
C ARG A 450 21.00 -20.27 16.92
N VAL A 451 21.53 -20.83 18.01
CA VAL A 451 22.44 -20.11 18.91
C VAL A 451 23.83 -20.13 18.30
N ASP A 452 24.53 -19.00 18.32
CA ASP A 452 25.91 -18.97 17.84
C ASP A 452 26.79 -19.92 18.69
N PRO A 453 27.78 -20.61 18.09
CA PRO A 453 28.57 -21.62 18.80
C PRO A 453 29.28 -21.09 20.05
N THR A 454 29.65 -19.81 20.08
CA THR A 454 30.35 -19.21 21.22
C THR A 454 29.42 -18.99 22.41
N THR A 455 28.19 -18.54 22.16
CA THR A 455 27.13 -18.41 23.14
C THR A 455 26.69 -19.78 23.61
N LEU A 456 26.56 -20.75 22.70
CA LEU A 456 26.22 -22.12 23.05
C LEU A 456 27.26 -22.71 24.02
N LYS A 457 28.55 -22.55 23.73
CA LYS A 457 29.63 -22.97 24.63
C LYS A 457 29.52 -22.32 26.01
N LYS A 458 29.28 -21.01 26.08
CA LYS A 458 29.07 -20.28 27.35
C LYS A 458 27.85 -20.81 28.12
N VAL A 459 26.76 -21.14 27.44
CA VAL A 459 25.56 -21.70 28.07
C VAL A 459 25.87 -23.06 28.71
N PHE A 460 26.58 -23.94 27.99
CA PHE A 460 27.01 -25.24 28.52
C PHE A 460 28.09 -25.11 29.62
N GLU A 461 29.03 -24.17 29.51
CA GLU A 461 30.07 -23.91 30.53
C GLU A 461 29.46 -23.37 31.83
N THR A 462 28.36 -22.60 31.77
CA THR A 462 27.74 -21.97 32.94
C THR A 462 26.80 -22.91 33.72
N GLN A 463 26.14 -23.86 33.05
CA GLN A 463 25.15 -24.75 33.68
C GLN A 463 25.60 -26.22 33.75
N GLY A 464 26.74 -26.57 33.13
CA GLY A 464 27.15 -27.96 32.93
C GLY A 464 26.18 -28.71 32.01
N ASN A 465 26.23 -30.04 32.00
CA ASN A 465 25.30 -30.90 31.24
C ASN A 465 23.86 -30.91 31.80
N ARG A 466 23.46 -29.93 32.62
CA ARG A 466 22.10 -29.84 33.16
C ARG A 466 21.15 -29.25 32.13
N VAL A 467 20.63 -30.12 31.27
CA VAL A 467 19.68 -29.79 30.18
C VAL A 467 18.43 -29.05 30.68
N GLU A 468 18.08 -29.13 31.97
CA GLU A 468 16.96 -28.42 32.62
C GLU A 468 17.15 -26.90 32.71
N GLU A 469 18.40 -26.47 32.81
CA GLU A 469 18.76 -25.07 32.98
C GLU A 469 18.99 -24.37 31.63
N ILE A 470 19.36 -25.13 30.59
CA ILE A 470 19.62 -24.62 29.25
C ILE A 470 18.42 -23.84 28.70
N THR A 471 17.20 -24.38 28.78
CA THR A 471 15.98 -23.69 28.30
C THR A 471 15.77 -22.35 29.01
N THR A 472 16.02 -22.31 30.32
CA THR A 472 15.89 -21.09 31.13
C THR A 472 16.92 -20.05 30.72
N GLU A 473 18.16 -20.48 30.48
CA GLU A 473 19.24 -19.60 30.03
C GLU A 473 19.00 -19.05 28.62
N LEU A 474 18.48 -19.88 27.70
CA LEU A 474 18.02 -19.42 26.39
C LEU A 474 16.93 -18.36 26.51
N SER A 475 15.99 -18.53 27.45
CA SER A 475 14.94 -17.53 27.72
C SER A 475 15.52 -16.21 28.21
N ARG A 476 16.42 -16.26 29.21
CA ARG A 476 17.07 -15.08 29.78
C ARG A 476 17.87 -14.28 28.76
N ARG A 477 18.46 -14.96 27.77
CA ARG A 477 19.17 -14.33 26.66
C ARG A 477 18.25 -13.87 25.52
N GLY A 478 16.94 -14.06 25.63
CA GLY A 478 15.96 -13.68 24.60
C GLY A 478 16.08 -14.52 23.33
N LEU A 479 16.54 -15.77 23.45
CA LEU A 479 16.77 -16.71 22.34
C LEU A 479 15.61 -17.68 22.11
N ILE A 480 14.62 -17.72 23.00
CA ILE A 480 13.35 -18.44 22.76
C ILE A 480 12.48 -17.61 21.83
N ARG A 481 12.56 -17.89 20.53
CA ARG A 481 11.81 -17.20 19.48
C ARG A 481 11.09 -18.21 18.58
N PRO A 482 9.77 -18.08 18.39
CA PRO A 482 9.04 -18.98 17.53
C PRO A 482 9.49 -18.80 16.07
N LEU A 483 9.21 -19.81 15.27
CA LEU A 483 9.30 -19.78 13.82
C LEU A 483 7.93 -19.50 13.24
N THR A 484 7.92 -18.86 12.08
CA THR A 484 6.70 -18.57 11.33
C THR A 484 6.82 -19.20 9.97
N THR A 485 5.80 -19.96 9.59
CA THR A 485 5.70 -20.59 8.28
C THR A 485 4.38 -20.22 7.62
N TRP A 486 4.38 -20.30 6.30
CA TRP A 486 3.26 -19.92 5.46
C TRP A 486 2.83 -21.12 4.64
N GLY A 487 1.54 -21.17 4.34
CA GLY A 487 0.96 -22.18 3.48
C GLY A 487 -0.47 -21.80 3.10
N HIS A 488 -1.20 -22.76 2.57
CA HIS A 488 -2.59 -22.67 2.18
C HIS A 488 -3.39 -23.73 2.90
N LEU A 489 -4.65 -23.39 3.15
CA LEU A 489 -5.62 -24.32 3.67
C LEU A 489 -6.06 -25.27 2.54
N SER A 490 -5.81 -26.56 2.68
CA SER A 490 -6.14 -27.58 1.69
C SER A 490 -7.55 -28.12 1.87
N GLU A 491 -7.96 -28.34 3.11
CA GLU A 491 -9.28 -28.90 3.43
C GLU A 491 -9.77 -28.45 4.81
N VAL A 492 -11.08 -28.30 4.96
CA VAL A 492 -11.72 -27.96 6.24
C VAL A 492 -12.87 -28.92 6.48
N GLN A 493 -12.72 -29.75 7.50
CA GLN A 493 -13.76 -30.65 7.99
C GLN A 493 -14.20 -30.22 9.38
N SER A 494 -15.28 -30.83 9.88
CA SER A 494 -15.77 -30.53 11.23
C SER A 494 -14.69 -30.81 12.29
N HIS A 495 -13.95 -31.92 12.18
CA HIS A 495 -13.01 -32.37 13.21
C HIS A 495 -11.54 -32.07 12.89
N GLN A 496 -11.23 -31.60 11.68
CA GLN A 496 -9.85 -31.44 11.21
C GLN A 496 -9.74 -30.33 10.17
N VAL A 497 -8.61 -29.62 10.17
CA VAL A 497 -8.15 -28.77 9.06
C VAL A 497 -6.86 -29.35 8.49
N THR A 498 -6.72 -29.32 7.17
CA THR A 498 -5.54 -29.81 6.45
C THR A 498 -4.88 -28.66 5.70
N TYR A 499 -3.55 -28.60 5.71
CA TYR A 499 -2.80 -27.50 5.11
C TYR A 499 -1.35 -27.89 4.77
N ASP A 500 -0.68 -27.06 3.95
CA ASP A 500 0.67 -27.33 3.43
C ASP A 500 1.80 -26.52 4.11
N ALA A 501 1.46 -25.64 5.05
CA ALA A 501 2.44 -24.82 5.77
C ALA A 501 3.46 -25.70 6.51
N LEU A 502 4.75 -25.45 6.26
CA LEU A 502 5.84 -26.27 6.80
C LEU A 502 5.82 -26.32 8.33
N THR A 503 5.87 -27.52 8.89
CA THR A 503 5.99 -27.78 10.32
C THR A 503 6.67 -29.13 10.54
N THR A 504 6.98 -29.46 11.79
CA THR A 504 7.50 -30.76 12.18
C THR A 504 7.21 -31.04 13.65
N SER A 505 7.66 -32.19 14.16
CA SER A 505 7.58 -32.53 15.59
C SER A 505 8.07 -31.37 16.46
N GLY A 506 7.38 -31.06 17.56
CA GLY A 506 7.59 -29.84 18.37
C GLY A 506 6.72 -28.64 17.95
N GLY A 507 6.22 -28.63 16.71
CA GLY A 507 5.22 -27.66 16.26
C GLY A 507 3.80 -27.93 16.79
N SER A 508 3.57 -29.04 17.48
CA SER A 508 2.28 -29.38 18.08
C SER A 508 1.80 -28.27 19.01
N GLY A 509 0.55 -27.86 18.87
CA GLY A 509 -0.11 -26.82 19.64
C GLY A 509 0.06 -25.41 19.08
N SER A 510 0.72 -25.28 17.92
CA SER A 510 0.89 -23.98 17.24
C SER A 510 -0.44 -23.44 16.71
N PRO A 511 -0.76 -22.16 16.93
CA PRO A 511 -1.93 -21.53 16.33
C PRO A 511 -1.80 -21.41 14.81
N ILE A 512 -2.88 -21.75 14.10
CA ILE A 512 -3.06 -21.55 12.66
C ILE A 512 -3.90 -20.29 12.46
N PHE A 513 -3.33 -19.25 11.84
CA PHE A 513 -3.98 -17.98 11.59
C PHE A 513 -4.49 -17.87 10.16
N ASN A 514 -5.63 -17.20 9.98
CA ASN A 514 -6.01 -16.58 8.71
C ASN A 514 -5.31 -15.23 8.51
N THR A 515 -5.41 -14.65 7.31
CA THR A 515 -4.79 -13.35 6.99
C THR A 515 -5.43 -12.15 7.71
N GLN A 516 -6.57 -12.35 8.37
CA GLN A 516 -7.21 -11.33 9.22
C GLN A 516 -6.71 -11.38 10.67
N GLY A 517 -5.83 -12.33 11.02
CA GLY A 517 -5.28 -12.49 12.36
C GLY A 517 -6.21 -13.22 13.34
N GLY A 518 -7.20 -13.96 12.83
CA GLY A 518 -7.99 -14.90 13.61
C GLY A 518 -7.37 -16.29 13.60
N VAL A 519 -7.35 -16.96 14.75
CA VAL A 519 -6.90 -18.36 14.88
C VAL A 519 -8.04 -19.28 14.45
N ILE A 520 -7.83 -20.00 13.35
CA ILE A 520 -8.80 -20.92 12.75
C ILE A 520 -8.58 -22.38 13.15
N GLY A 521 -7.40 -22.70 13.69
CA GLY A 521 -7.08 -24.04 14.17
C GLY A 521 -5.79 -24.11 14.96
N ILE A 522 -5.45 -25.33 15.39
CA ILE A 522 -4.29 -25.66 16.22
C ILE A 522 -3.55 -26.81 15.55
N ASN A 523 -2.29 -26.61 15.18
CA ASN A 523 -1.47 -27.68 14.60
C ASN A 523 -1.39 -28.87 15.56
N GLN A 524 -1.59 -30.08 15.05
CA GLN A 524 -1.61 -31.31 15.84
C GLN A 524 -0.58 -32.32 15.34
N ALA A 525 -0.61 -32.63 14.05
CA ALA A 525 0.16 -33.72 13.47
C ALA A 525 0.58 -33.40 12.04
N MET A 526 1.61 -34.09 11.58
CA MET A 526 2.06 -34.08 10.19
C MET A 526 2.09 -35.50 9.64
N LEU A 527 1.91 -35.66 8.33
CA LEU A 527 2.18 -36.93 7.68
C LEU A 527 3.68 -37.03 7.37
N GLU A 528 4.42 -37.90 8.06
CA GLU A 528 5.89 -38.01 7.91
C GLU A 528 6.35 -38.32 6.48
N SER A 529 5.54 -39.03 5.70
CA SER A 529 5.83 -39.37 4.30
C SER A 529 5.53 -38.24 3.30
N PHE A 530 4.84 -37.16 3.73
CA PHE A 530 4.47 -36.06 2.84
C PHE A 530 4.39 -34.73 3.60
N ALA A 531 5.47 -33.94 3.50
CA ALA A 531 5.64 -32.68 4.20
C ALA A 531 4.58 -31.59 3.85
N GLY A 532 3.80 -31.78 2.78
CA GLY A 532 2.73 -30.88 2.36
C GLY A 532 1.33 -31.23 2.89
N SER A 533 1.20 -32.21 3.77
CA SER A 533 -0.07 -32.57 4.41
C SER A 533 0.08 -32.56 5.93
N ASN A 534 -0.27 -31.42 6.51
CA ASN A 534 -0.30 -31.18 7.94
C ASN A 534 -1.74 -31.08 8.41
N PHE A 535 -1.99 -31.53 9.64
CA PHE A 535 -3.30 -31.63 10.24
C PHE A 535 -3.39 -30.75 11.48
N GLY A 536 -4.50 -30.05 11.60
CA GLY A 536 -4.83 -29.25 12.76
C GLY A 536 -6.25 -29.48 13.24
N ILE A 537 -6.49 -29.05 14.47
CA ILE A 537 -7.79 -29.12 15.14
C ILE A 537 -8.51 -27.78 14.92
N PRO A 538 -9.76 -27.77 14.42
CA PRO A 538 -10.52 -26.54 14.23
C PRO A 538 -10.72 -25.74 15.53
N SER A 539 -10.59 -24.41 15.46
CA SER A 539 -10.71 -23.50 16.62
C SER A 539 -12.05 -23.60 17.36
N ARG A 540 -13.12 -24.01 16.66
CA ARG A 540 -14.44 -24.25 17.26
C ARG A 540 -14.40 -25.23 18.43
N LEU A 541 -13.57 -26.28 18.35
CA LEU A 541 -13.46 -27.32 19.39
C LEU A 541 -12.78 -26.77 20.65
N VAL A 542 -11.94 -25.74 20.50
CA VAL A 542 -11.37 -25.00 21.64
C VAL A 542 -12.43 -24.13 22.30
N VAL A 543 -13.25 -23.44 21.51
CA VAL A 543 -14.35 -22.62 22.04
C VAL A 543 -15.35 -23.48 22.80
N GLU A 544 -15.68 -24.67 22.28
CA GLU A 544 -16.50 -25.67 22.97
C GLU A 544 -15.87 -26.08 24.32
N LEU A 545 -14.57 -26.39 24.35
CA LEU A 545 -13.86 -26.75 25.58
C LEU A 545 -13.84 -25.59 26.61
N MET A 546 -13.68 -24.35 26.14
CA MET A 546 -13.70 -23.15 26.98
C MET A 546 -15.10 -22.79 27.52
N GLY A 547 -16.16 -23.26 26.84
CA GLY A 547 -17.56 -22.98 27.18
C GLY A 547 -18.21 -24.03 28.09
N GLN A 548 -17.59 -25.21 28.24
CA GLN A 548 -18.04 -26.23 29.19
C GLN A 548 -17.93 -25.67 30.62
N LYS A 549 -19.03 -25.74 31.39
CA LYS A 549 -19.03 -25.34 32.81
C LYS A 549 -18.40 -26.43 33.66
#